data_AF-A0A3B0U6Y5-F1
#
_entry.id   AF-A0A3B0U6Y5-F1
#
_cell.length_a   1.000
_cell.length_b   1.000
_cell.length_c   1.000
_cell.angle_alpha   90.00
_cell.angle_beta   90.00
_cell.angle_gamma   90.00
#
_symmetry.space_group_name_H-M   'P 1'
#
loop_
_entity.id
_entity.type
_entity.pdbx_description
1 polymer ?
#
loop_
_entity_poly.entity_id
_entity_poly.type
_entity_poly.pdbx_seq_one_letter_code
_entity_poly.pdbx_strand_id
1 'polypeptide(L)'
;MYHFYDDAAIDDFILKDFGEDVFKQYNKLAIGAAKADFFRYAILFKKGGIYLDVDSKINGSLDSWIKPEDEAIITNEDNPGLYVQWALIYSKGHPFLQKTIEAIIDNIKSNKYPNQVLEMTGPNLYSKVLKDCFKTHPKSLYRMYGTDYNGKILFKYWLSGFSFNKKEHWRVSEKKTGVLRS
;
A
#
# COMPACT_ATOMS: atom_id res chain seq x y z
N MET A 1 -17.05 -9.27 -10.90
CA MET A 1 -17.62 -8.09 -10.23
C MET A 1 -16.52 -7.04 -10.15
N TYR A 2 -16.77 -5.84 -10.65
CA TYR A 2 -15.83 -4.71 -10.62
C TYR A 2 -16.31 -3.70 -9.57
N HIS A 3 -15.38 -3.15 -8.80
CA HIS A 3 -15.67 -2.15 -7.77
C HIS A 3 -14.83 -0.90 -8.01
N PHE A 4 -15.50 0.24 -8.09
CA PHE A 4 -14.86 1.55 -8.11
C PHE A 4 -15.04 2.20 -6.73
N TYR A 5 -13.98 2.80 -6.21
CA TYR A 5 -13.95 3.46 -4.91
C TYR A 5 -13.53 4.92 -5.11
N ASP A 6 -14.48 5.83 -4.96
CA ASP A 6 -14.17 7.26 -4.81
C ASP A 6 -13.85 7.59 -3.35
N ASP A 7 -13.53 8.86 -3.07
CA ASP A 7 -13.12 9.29 -1.73
C ASP A 7 -14.20 8.97 -0.67
N ALA A 8 -15.49 9.15 -1.00
CA ALA A 8 -16.59 8.87 -0.07
C ALA A 8 -16.74 7.36 0.19
N ALA A 9 -16.66 6.55 -0.86
CA ALA A 9 -16.69 5.10 -0.74
C ALA A 9 -15.49 4.54 0.05
N ILE A 10 -14.32 5.18 -0.05
CA ILE A 10 -13.15 4.84 0.78
C ILE A 10 -13.40 5.21 2.24
N ASP A 11 -13.87 6.43 2.51
CA ASP A 11 -14.18 6.88 3.87
C ASP A 11 -15.20 5.95 4.56
N ASP A 12 -16.30 5.64 3.86
CA ASP A 12 -17.33 4.71 4.32
C ASP A 12 -16.78 3.30 4.56
N PHE A 13 -15.94 2.81 3.64
CA PHE A 13 -15.29 1.51 3.79
C PHE A 13 -14.41 1.47 5.04
N ILE A 14 -13.54 2.46 5.25
CA ILE A 14 -12.67 2.50 6.42
C ILE A 14 -13.48 2.59 7.71
N LEU A 15 -14.48 3.47 7.77
CA LEU A 15 -15.35 3.63 8.93
C LEU A 15 -16.08 2.32 9.27
N LYS A 16 -16.70 1.69 8.26
CA LYS A 16 -17.48 0.48 8.44
C LYS A 16 -16.63 -0.74 8.82
N ASP A 17 -15.52 -0.94 8.15
CA ASP A 17 -14.73 -2.17 8.28
C ASP A 17 -13.65 -2.09 9.36
N PHE A 18 -13.17 -0.89 9.73
CA PHE A 18 -12.11 -0.70 10.72
C PHE A 18 -12.54 0.10 11.95
N GLY A 19 -13.75 0.67 11.94
CA GLY A 19 -14.32 1.38 13.08
C GLY A 19 -13.86 2.84 13.20
N GLU A 20 -14.53 3.57 14.10
CA GLU A 20 -14.35 5.01 14.28
C GLU A 20 -12.92 5.41 14.68
N ASP A 21 -12.25 4.62 15.51
CA ASP A 21 -10.90 4.94 15.99
C ASP A 21 -9.85 4.95 14.87
N VAL A 22 -9.93 3.95 13.98
CA VAL A 22 -9.06 3.84 12.81
C VAL A 22 -9.42 4.92 11.80
N PHE A 23 -10.71 5.11 11.52
CA PHE A 23 -11.18 6.16 10.62
C PHE A 23 -10.74 7.55 11.08
N LYS A 24 -10.81 7.85 12.38
CA LYS A 24 -10.35 9.11 12.96
C LYS A 24 -8.87 9.36 12.68
N GLN A 25 -8.00 8.34 12.73
CA GLN A 25 -6.58 8.51 12.40
C GLN A 25 -6.39 8.66 10.89
N TYR A 26 -7.04 7.82 10.10
CA TYR A 26 -7.00 7.91 8.63
C TYR A 26 -7.42 9.30 8.14
N ASN A 27 -8.47 9.88 8.71
CA ASN A 27 -8.96 11.21 8.33
C ASN A 27 -8.03 12.37 8.73
N LYS A 28 -6.99 12.12 9.57
CA LYS A 28 -5.93 13.10 9.81
C LYS A 28 -4.97 13.23 8.64
N LEU A 29 -4.86 12.22 7.77
CA LEU A 29 -3.94 12.28 6.63
C LEU A 29 -4.36 13.40 5.67
N ALA A 30 -3.49 14.38 5.50
CA ALA A 30 -3.71 15.55 4.65
C ALA A 30 -3.35 15.27 3.18
N ILE A 31 -2.45 14.30 2.95
CA ILE A 31 -1.85 14.04 1.64
C ILE A 31 -2.54 12.85 0.97
N GLY A 32 -3.02 13.04 -0.26
CA GLY A 32 -3.72 12.00 -1.02
C GLY A 32 -2.88 10.73 -1.24
N ALA A 33 -1.57 10.86 -1.47
CA ALA A 33 -0.67 9.70 -1.57
C ALA A 33 -0.66 8.87 -0.26
N ALA A 34 -0.60 9.52 0.90
CA ALA A 34 -0.63 8.84 2.19
C ALA A 34 -1.98 8.15 2.45
N LYS A 35 -3.09 8.77 2.03
CA LYS A 35 -4.42 8.15 2.05
C LYS A 35 -4.50 6.92 1.15
N ALA A 36 -3.96 7.01 -0.07
CA ALA A 36 -3.90 5.89 -1.01
C ALA A 36 -3.06 4.74 -0.47
N ASP A 37 -1.95 5.05 0.23
CA ASP A 37 -1.14 4.05 0.92
C ASP A 37 -1.95 3.28 1.95
N PHE A 38 -2.62 3.97 2.86
CA PHE A 38 -3.46 3.31 3.85
C PHE A 38 -4.56 2.45 3.20
N PHE A 39 -5.26 3.01 2.20
CA PHE A 39 -6.37 2.33 1.56
C PHE A 39 -5.96 1.03 0.87
N ARG A 40 -4.82 0.98 0.16
CA ARG A 40 -4.40 -0.26 -0.53
C ARG A 40 -4.13 -1.40 0.42
N TYR A 41 -3.56 -1.11 1.60
CA TYR A 41 -3.37 -2.13 2.64
C TYR A 41 -4.70 -2.54 3.27
N ALA A 42 -5.57 -1.58 3.56
CA ALA A 42 -6.88 -1.82 4.17
C ALA A 42 -7.79 -2.69 3.29
N ILE A 43 -7.87 -2.38 1.99
CA ILE A 43 -8.73 -3.12 1.06
C ILE A 43 -8.21 -4.55 0.85
N LEU A 44 -6.90 -4.73 0.70
CA LEU A 44 -6.30 -6.07 0.59
C LEU A 44 -6.43 -6.85 1.89
N PHE A 45 -6.31 -6.22 3.05
CA PHE A 45 -6.51 -6.92 4.32
C PHE A 45 -7.93 -7.47 4.43
N LYS A 46 -8.94 -6.71 4.00
CA LYS A 46 -10.35 -7.12 4.09
C LYS A 46 -10.79 -8.06 2.99
N LYS A 47 -10.27 -7.92 1.77
CA LYS A 47 -10.73 -8.68 0.60
C LYS A 47 -9.76 -9.74 0.11
N GLY A 48 -8.47 -9.60 0.42
CA GLY A 48 -7.40 -10.35 -0.24
C GLY A 48 -7.32 -10.03 -1.73
N GLY A 49 -6.55 -10.84 -2.45
CA GLY A 49 -6.40 -10.76 -3.90
C GLY A 49 -5.20 -9.92 -4.31
N ILE A 50 -5.36 -9.22 -5.43
CA ILE A 50 -4.30 -8.47 -6.10
C ILE A 50 -4.71 -7.00 -6.18
N TYR A 51 -3.86 -6.13 -5.66
CA TYR A 51 -3.94 -4.69 -5.87
C TYR A 51 -2.89 -4.28 -6.89
N LEU A 52 -3.25 -3.36 -7.80
CA LEU A 52 -2.37 -2.76 -8.79
C LEU A 52 -2.65 -1.27 -8.86
N ASP A 53 -1.60 -0.46 -8.92
CA ASP A 53 -1.74 0.95 -9.29
C ASP A 53 -2.29 1.08 -10.71
N VAL A 54 -2.97 2.20 -10.98
CA VAL A 54 -3.72 2.43 -12.24
C VAL A 54 -2.85 2.42 -13.50
N ASP A 55 -1.56 2.71 -13.34
CA ASP A 55 -0.54 2.70 -14.37
C ASP A 55 0.20 1.35 -14.48
N SER A 56 -0.25 0.31 -13.77
CA SER A 56 0.31 -1.03 -13.87
C SER A 56 -0.48 -1.94 -14.83
N LYS A 57 0.19 -2.93 -15.40
CA LYS A 57 -0.46 -4.01 -16.16
C LYS A 57 0.08 -5.38 -15.79
N ILE A 58 -0.79 -6.38 -15.87
CA ILE A 58 -0.39 -7.79 -15.81
C ILE A 58 0.18 -8.18 -17.18
N ASN A 59 1.30 -8.89 -17.18
CA ASN A 59 1.99 -9.37 -18.37
C ASN A 59 1.94 -10.91 -18.42
N GLY A 60 0.90 -11.42 -19.09
CA GLY A 60 0.63 -12.86 -19.20
C GLY A 60 -0.41 -13.35 -18.19
N SER A 61 -0.48 -14.66 -18.02
CA SER A 61 -1.43 -15.28 -17.08
C SER A 61 -0.90 -15.29 -15.65
N LEU A 62 -1.72 -14.87 -14.69
CA LEU A 62 -1.41 -14.94 -13.26
C LEU A 62 -1.26 -16.39 -12.78
N ASP A 63 -2.10 -17.29 -13.30
CA ASP A 63 -2.10 -18.72 -12.95
C ASP A 63 -0.80 -19.44 -13.35
N SER A 64 0.02 -18.82 -14.20
CA SER A 64 1.31 -19.40 -14.58
C SER A 64 2.39 -19.28 -13.50
N TRP A 65 2.16 -18.49 -12.45
CA TRP A 65 3.18 -18.22 -11.43
C TRP A 65 2.65 -17.92 -10.02
N ILE A 66 1.36 -17.60 -9.86
CA ILE A 66 0.67 -17.57 -8.56
C ILE A 66 0.14 -18.98 -8.27
N LYS A 67 0.45 -19.51 -7.10
CA LYS A 67 0.07 -20.85 -6.68
C LYS A 67 -1.10 -20.79 -5.69
N PRO A 68 -1.98 -21.82 -5.65
CA PRO A 68 -3.10 -21.85 -4.72
C PRO A 68 -2.70 -21.73 -3.23
N GLU A 69 -1.51 -22.20 -2.87
CA GLU A 69 -0.96 -22.14 -1.51
C GLU A 69 -0.26 -20.80 -1.17
N ASP A 70 -0.16 -19.86 -2.10
CA ASP A 70 0.48 -18.57 -1.84
C ASP A 70 -0.41 -17.68 -0.95
N GLU A 71 0.03 -17.47 0.29
CA GLU A 71 -0.61 -16.52 1.23
C GLU A 71 -0.20 -15.07 0.93
N ALA A 72 1.01 -14.85 0.44
CA ALA A 72 1.49 -13.56 -0.03
C ALA A 72 2.61 -13.75 -1.04
N ILE A 73 2.69 -12.87 -2.04
CA ILE A 73 3.84 -12.81 -2.95
C ILE A 73 4.54 -11.48 -2.78
N ILE A 74 5.77 -11.53 -2.29
CA ILE A 74 6.61 -10.37 -2.04
C ILE A 74 7.74 -10.33 -3.05
N THR A 75 8.01 -9.15 -3.59
CA THR A 75 9.13 -8.92 -4.52
C THR A 75 9.96 -7.76 -4.02
N ASN A 76 11.27 -7.83 -4.25
CA ASN A 76 12.12 -6.66 -4.08
C ASN A 76 11.74 -5.62 -5.15
N GLU A 77 11.94 -4.36 -4.81
CA GLU A 77 11.98 -3.28 -5.79
C GLU A 77 13.41 -3.19 -6.35
N ASP A 78 13.59 -2.61 -7.55
CA ASP A 78 14.91 -2.29 -8.08
C ASP A 78 15.74 -1.41 -7.12
N ASN A 79 15.05 -0.58 -6.32
CA ASN A 79 15.66 0.20 -5.24
C ASN A 79 16.10 -0.72 -4.07
N PRO A 80 17.41 -0.81 -3.76
CA PRO A 80 17.90 -1.76 -2.77
C PRO A 80 17.24 -1.60 -1.39
N GLY A 81 16.73 -2.70 -0.86
CA GLY A 81 16.17 -2.77 0.49
C GLY A 81 14.72 -2.31 0.60
N LEU A 82 14.05 -2.00 -0.51
CA LEU A 82 12.60 -1.79 -0.56
C LEU A 82 11.88 -2.99 -1.20
N TYR A 83 10.62 -3.15 -0.84
CA TYR A 83 9.70 -4.09 -1.48
C TYR A 83 8.63 -3.34 -2.24
N VAL A 84 8.17 -3.94 -3.32
CA VAL A 84 7.16 -3.33 -4.20
C VAL A 84 5.86 -3.05 -3.44
N GLN A 85 5.36 -1.83 -3.65
CA GLN A 85 4.13 -1.30 -3.10
C GLN A 85 3.07 -0.99 -4.17
N TRP A 86 3.51 -0.74 -5.41
CA TRP A 86 2.65 -0.38 -6.54
C TRP A 86 1.84 -1.57 -7.08
N ALA A 87 2.23 -2.80 -6.70
CA ALA A 87 1.47 -4.03 -6.91
C ALA A 87 1.62 -4.92 -5.67
N LEU A 88 0.53 -5.51 -5.20
CA LEU A 88 0.50 -6.26 -3.95
C LEU A 88 -0.39 -7.50 -4.10
N ILE A 89 0.05 -8.64 -3.56
CA ILE A 89 -0.65 -9.92 -3.66
C ILE A 89 -0.69 -10.55 -2.26
N TYR A 90 -1.90 -10.67 -1.71
CA TYR A 90 -2.12 -11.15 -0.36
C TYR A 90 -3.42 -11.93 -0.24
N SER A 91 -3.42 -12.96 0.60
CA SER A 91 -4.64 -13.59 1.10
C SER A 91 -5.40 -12.63 2.03
N LYS A 92 -6.70 -12.88 2.18
CA LYS A 92 -7.55 -12.09 3.08
C LYS A 92 -7.09 -12.28 4.53
N GLY A 93 -6.98 -11.17 5.28
CA GLY A 93 -6.63 -11.20 6.70
C GLY A 93 -5.14 -11.41 6.97
N HIS A 94 -4.27 -11.24 5.95
CA HIS A 94 -2.86 -11.55 6.09
C HIS A 94 -2.17 -10.74 7.21
N PRO A 95 -1.39 -11.38 8.11
CA PRO A 95 -0.80 -10.72 9.28
C PRO A 95 0.16 -9.58 8.92
N PHE A 96 0.83 -9.64 7.76
CA PHE A 96 1.74 -8.56 7.35
C PHE A 96 0.97 -7.26 7.07
N LEU A 97 -0.19 -7.36 6.41
CA LEU A 97 -1.04 -6.19 6.16
C LEU A 97 -1.61 -5.64 7.46
N GLN A 98 -2.01 -6.51 8.38
CA GLN A 98 -2.44 -6.10 9.71
C GLN A 98 -1.33 -5.30 10.42
N LYS A 99 -0.11 -5.82 10.44
CA LYS A 99 1.05 -5.16 11.06
C LYS A 99 1.39 -3.83 10.37
N THR A 100 1.24 -3.75 9.05
CA THR A 100 1.42 -2.49 8.31
C THR A 100 0.38 -1.46 8.72
N ILE A 101 -0.91 -1.83 8.76
CA ILE A 101 -2.00 -0.94 9.17
C ILE A 101 -1.79 -0.46 10.62
N GLU A 102 -1.48 -1.38 11.54
CA GLU A 102 -1.15 -1.05 12.94
C GLU A 102 0.01 -0.04 13.02
N ALA A 103 1.10 -0.27 12.29
CA ALA A 103 2.25 0.63 12.27
C ALA A 103 1.92 2.03 11.71
N ILE A 104 1.07 2.12 10.68
CA ILE A 104 0.59 3.41 10.16
C ILE A 104 -0.21 4.14 11.23
N ILE A 105 -1.14 3.44 11.89
CA ILE A 105 -1.97 4.03 12.94
C ILE A 105 -1.11 4.55 14.09
N ASP A 106 -0.10 3.81 14.50
CA ASP A 106 0.83 4.24 15.56
C ASP A 106 1.67 5.44 15.14
N ASN A 107 2.15 5.48 13.89
CA ASN A 107 2.85 6.64 13.34
C ASN A 107 1.97 7.90 13.33
N ILE A 108 0.68 7.76 12.95
CA ILE A 108 -0.28 8.87 12.95
C ILE A 108 -0.58 9.34 14.38
N LYS A 109 -0.83 8.41 15.30
CA LYS A 109 -1.13 8.73 16.72
C LYS A 109 0.01 9.49 17.38
N SER A 110 1.25 9.09 17.10
CA SER A 110 2.45 9.71 17.65
C SER A 110 3.01 10.87 16.80
N ASN A 111 2.39 11.16 15.66
CA ASN A 111 2.89 12.10 14.65
C ASN A 111 4.39 11.93 14.36
N LYS A 112 4.83 10.68 14.19
CA LYS A 112 6.26 10.31 14.17
C LYS A 112 7.04 10.89 13.00
N TYR A 113 6.36 11.09 11.87
CA TYR A 113 6.95 11.45 10.58
C TYR A 113 6.20 12.62 9.93
N PRO A 114 6.14 13.80 10.58
CA PRO A 114 5.20 14.87 10.23
C PRO A 114 5.37 15.42 8.82
N ASN A 115 6.53 15.26 8.19
CA ASN A 115 6.84 15.72 6.84
C ASN A 115 7.53 14.62 6.00
N GLN A 116 7.23 13.34 6.26
CA GLN A 116 7.86 12.21 5.59
C GLN A 116 6.83 11.11 5.28
N VAL A 117 6.09 11.24 4.17
CA VAL A 117 5.06 10.30 3.68
C VAL A 117 5.63 8.89 3.51
N LEU A 118 6.84 8.78 2.95
CA LEU A 118 7.48 7.48 2.72
C LEU A 118 7.68 6.69 4.02
N GLU A 119 7.93 7.39 5.13
CA GLU A 119 8.09 6.82 6.47
C GLU A 119 6.76 6.72 7.25
N MET A 120 5.82 7.63 7.00
CA MET A 120 4.52 7.66 7.69
C MET A 120 3.61 6.53 7.22
N THR A 121 3.49 6.34 5.90
CA THR A 121 2.54 5.38 5.29
C THR A 121 3.11 4.60 4.11
N GLY A 122 4.19 5.08 3.50
CA GLY A 122 4.67 4.60 2.21
C GLY A 122 5.71 3.47 2.29
N PRO A 123 6.59 3.37 1.28
CA PRO A 123 7.36 2.15 1.02
C PRO A 123 8.44 1.88 2.07
N ASN A 124 8.95 2.92 2.75
CA ASN A 124 9.95 2.74 3.80
C ASN A 124 9.32 2.08 5.04
N LEU A 125 8.13 2.54 5.45
CA LEU A 125 7.37 1.90 6.52
C LEU A 125 7.03 0.45 6.17
N TYR A 126 6.42 0.26 5.01
CA TYR A 126 5.99 -1.06 4.57
C TYR A 126 7.17 -2.04 4.51
N SER A 127 8.29 -1.62 3.94
CA SER A 127 9.48 -2.46 3.86
C SER A 127 10.11 -2.77 5.21
N LYS A 128 10.08 -1.81 6.14
CA LYS A 128 10.49 -2.02 7.53
C LYS A 128 9.61 -3.07 8.21
N VAL A 129 8.29 -2.94 8.10
CA VAL A 129 7.33 -3.90 8.68
C VAL A 129 7.53 -5.30 8.12
N LEU A 130 7.72 -5.44 6.80
CA LEU A 130 8.01 -6.74 6.18
C LEU A 130 9.29 -7.37 6.71
N LYS A 131 10.39 -6.60 6.82
CA LYS A 131 11.65 -7.10 7.38
C LYS A 131 11.47 -7.63 8.81
N ASP A 132 10.64 -6.98 9.62
CA ASP A 132 10.37 -7.44 10.98
C ASP A 132 9.43 -8.65 11.01
N CYS A 133 8.46 -8.71 10.10
CA CYS A 133 7.60 -9.86 9.92
C CYS A 133 8.40 -11.10 9.49
N PHE A 134 9.34 -10.97 8.55
CA PHE A 134 10.18 -12.08 8.09
C PHE A 134 11.05 -12.70 9.20
N LYS A 135 11.40 -11.93 10.22
CA LYS A 135 12.15 -12.43 11.39
C LYS A 135 11.26 -13.20 12.37
N THR A 136 9.97 -12.88 12.43
CA THR A 136 9.04 -13.30 13.50
C THR A 136 7.98 -14.29 13.05
N HIS A 137 7.78 -14.43 11.73
CA HIS A 137 6.73 -15.27 11.14
C HIS A 137 7.32 -16.37 10.26
N PRO A 138 6.62 -17.51 10.11
CA PRO A 138 7.09 -18.62 9.28
C PRO A 138 7.12 -18.24 7.80
N LYS A 139 8.07 -18.82 7.05
CA LYS A 139 8.17 -18.67 5.60
C LYS A 139 6.98 -19.22 4.82
N SER A 140 6.09 -20.00 5.44
CA SER A 140 4.86 -20.47 4.80
C SER A 140 3.86 -19.35 4.51
N LEU A 141 3.98 -18.19 5.17
CA LEU A 141 3.07 -17.06 4.96
C LEU A 141 3.43 -16.21 3.74
N TYR A 142 4.57 -16.40 3.12
CA TYR A 142 4.93 -15.60 1.95
C TYR A 142 5.95 -16.30 1.06
N ARG A 143 5.88 -15.98 -0.22
CA ARG A 143 6.87 -16.40 -1.20
C ARG A 143 7.58 -15.18 -1.78
N MET A 144 8.91 -15.20 -1.75
CA MET A 144 9.71 -14.21 -2.46
C MET A 144 9.69 -14.49 -3.97
N TYR A 145 9.49 -13.46 -4.78
CA TYR A 145 9.40 -13.59 -6.24
C TYR A 145 10.21 -12.52 -6.98
N GLY A 146 11.54 -12.69 -6.91
CA GLY A 146 12.49 -11.89 -7.69
C GLY A 146 12.44 -10.38 -7.37
N THR A 147 12.69 -9.60 -8.42
CA THR A 147 12.60 -8.14 -8.42
C THR A 147 11.55 -7.70 -9.42
N ASP A 148 10.70 -6.75 -9.05
CA ASP A 148 9.56 -6.25 -9.84
C ASP A 148 8.76 -7.36 -10.54
N TYR A 149 8.41 -8.40 -9.77
CA TYR A 149 7.66 -9.57 -10.23
C TYR A 149 8.29 -10.29 -11.44
N ASN A 150 9.60 -10.16 -11.67
CA ASN A 150 10.31 -10.68 -12.84
C ASN A 150 9.61 -10.33 -14.18
N GLY A 151 9.03 -9.13 -14.26
CA GLY A 151 8.32 -8.66 -15.45
C GLY A 151 6.96 -9.32 -15.72
N LYS A 152 6.41 -10.11 -14.77
CA LYS A 152 5.03 -10.62 -14.82
C LYS A 152 3.98 -9.56 -14.53
N ILE A 153 4.37 -8.51 -13.80
CA ILE A 153 3.60 -7.29 -13.63
C ILE A 153 4.52 -6.15 -14.04
N LEU A 154 4.03 -5.24 -14.88
CA LEU A 154 4.81 -4.17 -15.46
C LEU A 154 4.22 -2.82 -15.04
N PHE A 155 5.08 -1.94 -14.54
CA PHE A 155 4.76 -0.53 -14.34
C PHE A 155 4.82 0.18 -15.71
N LYS A 156 3.71 0.77 -16.18
CA LYS A 156 3.71 1.57 -17.41
C LYS A 156 4.06 3.02 -17.07
N TYR A 157 5.17 3.52 -17.61
CA TYR A 157 5.47 4.96 -17.67
C TYR A 157 4.53 5.77 -18.62
N TRP A 158 3.27 5.39 -18.78
CA TRP A 158 2.35 6.03 -19.75
C TRP A 158 1.97 7.46 -19.35
N LEU A 159 1.93 7.80 -18.06
CA LEU A 159 1.40 9.09 -17.58
C LEU A 159 2.43 10.23 -17.52
N SER A 160 3.64 10.08 -18.06
CA SER A 160 4.56 11.22 -18.23
C SER A 160 4.05 12.29 -19.22
N GLY A 161 2.94 12.02 -19.94
CA GLY A 161 2.39 12.93 -20.95
C GLY A 161 0.93 13.38 -20.79
N PHE A 162 0.15 12.84 -19.85
CA PHE A 162 -1.26 13.25 -19.66
C PHE A 162 -1.47 13.87 -18.27
N SER A 163 -1.41 15.21 -18.24
CA SER A 163 -1.70 16.04 -17.08
C SER A 163 -3.19 16.00 -16.75
N PHE A 164 -3.64 14.99 -16.00
CA PHE A 164 -4.96 15.02 -15.36
C PHE A 164 -4.88 15.89 -14.11
N ASN A 165 -5.35 17.14 -14.26
CA ASN A 165 -5.48 18.19 -13.25
C ASN A 165 -4.18 18.62 -12.55
N LYS A 166 -3.93 19.94 -12.55
CA LYS A 166 -2.89 20.63 -11.76
C LYS A 166 -3.14 20.51 -10.25
N LYS A 167 -3.21 19.30 -9.69
CA LYS A 167 -3.01 19.10 -8.24
C LYS A 167 -1.49 19.11 -8.01
N GLU A 168 -1.03 19.90 -7.04
CA GLU A 168 0.38 19.96 -6.69
C GLU A 168 0.91 18.54 -6.40
N HIS A 169 2.11 18.24 -6.91
CA HIS A 169 2.76 16.97 -6.64
C HIS A 169 2.93 16.79 -5.13
N TRP A 170 2.65 15.59 -4.60
CA TRP A 170 2.58 15.34 -3.15
C TRP A 170 3.85 15.75 -2.38
N ARG A 171 5.04 15.66 -3.02
CA ARG A 171 6.32 16.15 -2.46
C ARG A 171 6.34 17.65 -2.15
N VAL A 172 5.55 18.44 -2.87
CA VAL A 172 5.38 19.88 -2.63
C VAL A 172 4.37 20.10 -1.50
N SER A 173 3.27 19.36 -1.50
CA SER A 173 2.24 19.42 -0.46
C SER A 173 2.80 19.05 0.92
N GLU A 174 3.63 18.01 0.99
CA GLU A 174 4.29 17.57 2.22
C GLU A 174 5.07 18.68 2.93
N LYS A 175 5.80 19.51 2.18
CA LYS A 175 6.59 20.62 2.74
C LYS A 175 5.73 21.77 3.26
N LYS A 176 4.49 21.92 2.77
CA LYS A 176 3.61 23.05 3.08
C LYS A 176 2.62 22.75 4.20
N THR A 177 1.99 21.58 4.18
CA THR A 177 0.91 21.24 5.11
C THR A 177 1.26 20.13 6.10
N GLY A 178 2.40 19.47 5.92
CA GLY A 178 2.71 18.24 6.63
C GLY A 178 1.84 17.07 6.17
N VAL A 179 2.14 15.88 6.70
CA VAL A 179 1.42 14.64 6.40
C VAL A 179 0.08 14.57 7.14
N LEU A 180 0.01 15.16 8.33
CA LEU A 180 -1.21 15.23 9.15
C LEU A 180 -1.80 16.64 9.13
N ARG A 181 -3.13 16.73 9.12
CA ARG A 181 -3.87 17.98 9.33
C ARG A 181 -3.61 18.50 10.75
N SER A 182 -3.35 19.81 10.86
CA SER A 182 -3.25 20.56 12.12
C SER A 182 -4.57 20.58 12.88
#